data_AF-A0A6V7JHH0-F1
#
_entry.id   AF-A0A6V7JHH0-F1
#
_cell.length_a   1.000
_cell.length_b   1.000
_cell.length_c   1.000
_cell.angle_alpha   90.00
_cell.angle_beta   90.00
_cell.angle_gamma   90.00
#
_symmetry.space_group_name_H-M   'P 1'
#
loop_
_entity.id
_entity.type
_entity.pdbx_description
1 polymer ?
#
loop_
_entity_poly.entity_id
_entity_poly.type
_entity_poly.pdbx_seq_one_letter_code
_entity_poly.pdbx_strand_id
1 'polypeptide(L)' 'VLGRWYEWARIDDTYELGHECVHVSFFNDAQGNLWEQSNATIR' A
#
# COMPACT_ATOMS: atom_id res chain seq x y z
N VAL A 1 -13.56 5.87 1.54
CA VAL A 1 -12.30 5.37 0.94
C VAL A 1 -11.76 6.46 0.04
N LEU A 2 -10.52 6.90 0.27
CA LEU A 2 -9.88 8.01 -0.46
C LEU A 2 -9.27 7.56 -1.79
N GLY A 3 -9.07 6.27 -1.98
CA GLY A 3 -8.69 5.68 -3.26
C GLY A 3 -7.78 4.48 -3.11
N ARG A 4 -7.46 3.86 -4.24
CA ARG A 4 -6.45 2.82 -4.40
C ARG A 4 -5.35 3.33 -5.31
N TRP A 5 -4.11 3.10 -4.93
CA TRP A 5 -2.93 3.48 -5.69
C TRP A 5 -2.05 2.27 -5.93
N TYR A 6 -1.46 2.19 -7.11
CA TYR A 6 -0.57 1.11 -7.50
C TYR A 6 0.87 1.61 -7.43
N GLU A 7 1.75 0.82 -6.84
CA GLU A 7 3.16 1.12 -6.85
C GLU A 7 3.73 0.89 -8.25
N TRP A 8 4.27 1.95 -8.86
CA TRP A 8 4.88 1.88 -10.19
C TRP A 8 6.38 1.54 -10.11
N ALA A 9 7.07 2.09 -9.12
CA ALA A 9 8.47 1.86 -8.86
C ALA A 9 8.79 2.22 -7.40
N ARG A 10 9.80 1.58 -6.84
CA ARG A 10 10.34 1.87 -5.51
C ARG A 10 11.85 1.68 -5.48
N ILE A 11 12.45 2.19 -4.41
CA ILE A 11 13.80 1.78 -3.99
C ILE A 11 13.66 0.44 -3.27
N ASP A 12 14.61 -0.48 -3.49
CA ASP A 12 14.58 -1.78 -2.83
C ASP A 12 14.64 -1.62 -1.30
N ASP A 13 13.57 -2.04 -0.65
CA ASP A 13 13.45 -2.19 0.79
C ASP A 13 13.34 -3.68 1.13
N THR A 14 14.01 -4.10 2.20
CA THR A 14 13.88 -5.44 2.78
C THR A 14 12.45 -5.79 3.18
N TYR A 15 11.62 -4.83 3.57
CA TYR A 15 10.25 -5.08 4.04
C TYR A 15 9.33 -5.64 2.95
N GLU A 16 9.56 -5.23 1.70
CA GLU A 16 8.72 -5.63 0.58
C GLU A 16 9.49 -6.38 -0.52
N LEU A 17 10.71 -6.81 -0.22
CA LEU A 17 11.55 -7.55 -1.17
C LEU A 17 10.82 -8.80 -1.67
N GLY A 18 10.71 -8.96 -2.99
CA GLY A 18 9.98 -10.07 -3.61
C GLY A 18 8.46 -9.88 -3.73
N HIS A 19 7.93 -8.75 -3.25
CA HIS A 19 6.54 -8.37 -3.49
C HIS A 19 6.35 -7.91 -4.94
N GLU A 20 5.30 -8.42 -5.59
CA GLU A 20 4.82 -7.98 -6.89
C GLU A 20 3.42 -7.33 -6.76
N CYS A 21 3.07 -6.46 -7.70
CA CYS A 21 1.74 -5.84 -7.80
C CYS A 21 1.30 -5.13 -6.51
N VAL A 22 2.24 -4.44 -5.84
CA VAL A 22 1.97 -3.70 -4.61
C VAL A 22 0.93 -2.61 -4.88
N HIS A 23 -0.09 -2.56 -4.05
CA HIS A 23 -1.07 -1.48 -4.07
C HIS A 23 -1.51 -1.13 -2.66
N VAL A 24 -1.88 0.14 -2.50
CA VAL A 24 -2.25 0.71 -1.22
C VAL A 24 -3.65 1.31 -1.30
N SER A 25 -4.42 1.15 -0.24
CA SER A 25 -5.73 1.79 -0.10
C SER A 25 -5.74 2.71 1.11
N PHE A 26 -6.27 3.92 0.93
CA PHE A 26 -6.37 4.92 1.99
C PHE A 26 -7.81 5.11 2.45
N PHE A 27 -7.99 5.25 3.77
CA PHE A 27 -9.28 5.51 4.38
C PHE A 27 -9.15 6.39 5.61
N ASN A 28 -10.16 7.21 5.87
CA ASN A 28 -10.25 7.96 7.12
C ASN A 28 -11.10 7.16 8.11
N ASP A 29 -10.69 7.14 9.38
CA ASP A 29 -11.55 6.64 10.46
C ASP A 29 -12.57 7.71 10.91
N ALA A 30 -13.41 7.35 11.89
CA ALA A 30 -14.44 8.23 12.42
C ALA A 30 -13.87 9.43 13.20
N GLN A 31 -12.59 9.36 13.61
CA GLN A 31 -11.87 10.42 14.31
C GLN A 31 -11.14 11.36 13.34
N GLY A 32 -11.15 11.04 12.05
CA GLY A 32 -10.49 11.81 11.00
C GLY A 32 -9.01 11.45 10.78
N ASN A 33 -8.51 10.37 11.38
CA ASN A 33 -7.16 9.90 11.11
C ASN A 33 -7.10 9.22 9.73
N LEU A 34 -6.00 9.44 9.02
CA LEU A 34 -5.71 8.75 7.76
C LEU A 34 -5.03 7.41 8.05
N TRP A 35 -5.62 6.34 7.52
CA TRP A 35 -5.08 4.99 7.58
C TRP A 35 -4.70 4.48 6.21
N GLU A 36 -3.68 3.62 6.22
CA GLU A 36 -3.11 2.97 5.06
C GLU A 36 -3.23 1.45 5.18
N GLN A 37 -3.61 0.79 4.10
CA GLN A 37 -3.53 -0.66 3.98
C GLN A 37 -2.83 -1.05 2.68
N SER A 38 -1.66 -1.67 2.82
CA SER A 38 -0.86 -2.18 1.70
C SER A 38 -1.13 -3.67 1.47
N ASN A 39 -1.23 -4.06 0.20
CA ASN A 39 -1.39 -5.43 -0.24
C ASN A 39 -0.44 -5.72 -1.39
N ALA A 40 0.12 -6.92 -1.40
CA ALA A 40 1.05 -7.39 -2.41
C ALA A 40 0.82 -8.86 -2.76
N THR A 41 1.28 -9.27 -3.93
CA THR A 41 1.41 -10.68 -4.29
C THR A 41 2.85 -11.12 -3.99
N ILE A 42 3.03 -12.25 -3.32
CA ILE A 42 4.35 -12.83 -3.06
C ILE A 42 4.51 -14.04 -3.97
N ARG A 43 5.65 -14.15 -4.68
CA ARG A 43 6.01 -15.33 -5.49
C ARG A 43 6.99 -16.24 -4.78
#